data_AF-A0A3D0D501-F1
#
_entry.id   AF-A0A3D0D501-F1
#
_cell.length_a   1.000
_cell.length_b   1.000
_cell.length_c   1.000
_cell.angle_alpha   90.00
_cell.angle_beta   90.00
_cell.angle_gamma   90.00
#
_symmetry.space_group_name_H-M   'P 1'
#
loop_
_entity.id
_entity.type
_entity.pdbx_description
1 polymer ?
#
loop_
_entity_poly.entity_id
_entity_poly.type
_entity_poly.pdbx_seq_one_letter_code
_entity_poly.pdbx_strand_id
1 'polypeptide(L)' 'MGWRPDGGHQGHSEPRESALDILKARYARGEISKAEYEAMRVNLAD' A
#
# COMPACT_ATOMS: atom_id res chain seq x y z
N MET A 1 41.46 -9.83 6.85
CA MET A 1 40.63 -8.93 6.03
C MET A 1 39.19 -9.06 6.50
N GLY A 2 38.64 -8.03 7.15
CA GLY A 2 37.29 -8.06 7.72
C GLY A 2 36.26 -7.64 6.67
N TRP A 3 35.31 -8.52 6.37
CA TRP A 3 34.10 -8.17 5.64
C TRP A 3 33.32 -7.12 6.47
N ARG A 4 33.11 -5.92 5.90
CA ARG A 4 32.18 -4.92 6.44
C ARG A 4 31.01 -4.81 5.47
N PRO A 5 29.77 -5.15 5.87
CA PRO A 5 28.61 -4.82 5.06
C PRO A 5 28.31 -3.33 5.29
N ASP A 6 28.98 -2.48 4.50
CA ASP A 6 28.56 -1.09 4.33
C ASP A 6 27.39 -1.06 3.34
N GLY A 7 26.34 -0.31 3.65
CA GLY A 7 25.23 -0.08 2.71
C GLY A 7 23.93 -0.84 3.00
N GLY A 8 23.63 -1.13 4.27
CA GLY A 8 22.27 -1.47 4.69
C GLY A 8 21.34 -0.26 4.56
N HIS A 9 20.73 -0.08 3.38
CA HIS A 9 19.41 0.52 3.15
C HIS A 9 19.11 0.65 1.63
N GLN A 10 19.31 -0.41 0.86
CA GLN A 10 18.42 -0.58 -0.30
C GLN A 10 17.07 -0.97 0.29
N GLY A 11 16.31 0.05 0.73
CA GLY A 11 14.93 -0.10 1.13
C GLY A 11 14.22 -0.74 -0.05
N HIS A 12 13.90 -2.02 0.13
CA HIS A 12 12.97 -2.78 -0.68
C HIS A 12 11.80 -1.87 -1.03
N SER A 13 11.84 -1.28 -2.22
CA SER A 13 10.67 -0.71 -2.88
C SER A 13 9.95 -1.91 -3.50
N GLU A 14 9.54 -2.88 -2.67
CA GLU A 14 8.37 -3.63 -3.05
C GLU A 14 7.28 -2.58 -3.24
N PRO A 15 6.49 -2.61 -4.33
CA PRO A 15 5.32 -1.77 -4.45
C PRO A 15 4.39 -2.23 -3.32
N ARG A 16 4.61 -1.68 -2.13
CA ARG A 16 3.79 -1.90 -0.96
C ARG A 16 2.50 -1.23 -1.35
N GLU A 17 1.58 -2.06 -1.86
CA GLU A 17 0.30 -1.60 -2.38
C GLU A 17 -0.24 -0.58 -1.39
N SER A 18 -0.42 0.65 -1.86
CA SER A 18 -0.89 1.70 -0.98
C SER A 18 -2.25 1.28 -0.43
N ALA A 19 -2.63 1.74 0.75
CA ALA A 19 -3.95 1.45 1.31
C ALA A 19 -5.07 1.78 0.29
N LEU A 20 -4.85 2.80 -0.55
CA LEU A 20 -5.71 3.16 -1.68
C LEU A 20 -5.75 2.09 -2.80
N ASP A 21 -4.62 1.47 -3.16
CA ASP A 21 -4.57 0.40 -4.16
C ASP A 21 -5.33 -0.84 -3.68
N ILE A 22 -5.13 -1.21 -2.42
CA ILE A 22 -5.86 -2.32 -1.78
C ILE A 22 -7.36 -2.03 -1.77
N LEU A 23 -7.74 -0.80 -1.41
CA LEU A 23 -9.13 -0.36 -1.37
C LEU A 23 -9.77 -0.40 -2.77
N LYS A 24 -9.06 0.06 -3.80
CA LYS A 24 -9.48 0.04 -5.20
C LYS A 24 -9.64 -1.39 -5.72
N ALA A 25 -8.73 -2.29 -5.38
CA ALA A 25 -8.81 -3.70 -5.74
C ALA A 25 -10.05 -4.37 -5.14
N ARG A 26 -10.36 -4.12 -3.86
CA ARG A 26 -11.56 -4.64 -3.18
C ARG A 26 -12.85 -4.14 -3.83
N TYR A 27 -12.90 -2.86 -4.20
CA TYR A 27 -14.05 -2.30 -4.92
C TYR A 27 -14.23 -2.94 -6.30
N ALA A 28 -13.15 -3.10 -7.07
CA ALA A 28 -13.19 -3.74 -8.38
C ALA A 28 -13.64 -5.21 -8.32
N ARG A 29 -13.32 -5.92 -7.23
CA ARG A 29 -13.79 -7.29 -6.97
C ARG A 29 -15.24 -7.35 -6.47
N GLY A 30 -15.84 -6.22 -6.09
CA GLY A 30 -17.16 -6.16 -5.48
C GLY A 30 -17.20 -6.61 -4.03
N GLU A 31 -16.05 -6.71 -3.35
CA GLU A 31 -15.97 -7.05 -1.92
C GLU A 31 -16.51 -5.92 -1.03
N ILE A 32 -16.52 -4.69 -1.54
CA ILE A 32 -17.08 -3.51 -0.88
C ILE A 32 -17.99 -2.76 -1.85
N SER A 33 -19.03 -2.12 -1.30
CA SER A 33 -19.93 -1.27 -2.07
C SER A 33 -19.28 0.09 -2.39
N LYS A 34 -19.84 0.80 -3.39
CA LYS A 34 -19.38 2.16 -3.74
C LYS A 34 -19.39 3.11 -2.54
N ALA A 35 -20.43 3.05 -1.71
CA ALA A 35 -20.54 3.88 -0.50
C ALA A 35 -19.40 3.62 0.50
N GLU A 36 -19.03 2.34 0.70
CA GLU A 36 -17.92 1.95 1.57
C GLU A 36 -16.57 2.39 1.00
N TYR A 37 -16.37 2.23 -0.31
CA TYR A 37 -15.20 2.72 -1.01
C TYR A 37 -15.02 4.23 -0.83
N GLU A 38 -16.07 5.03 -0.99
CA GLU A 38 -16.01 6.48 -0.83
C GLU A 38 -15.71 6.90 0.61
N ALA A 39 -16.33 6.25 1.61
CA ALA A 39 -16.08 6.54 3.02
C ALA A 39 -14.64 6.23 3.45
N MET A 40 -14.09 5.09 3.00
CA MET A 40 -12.71 4.70 3.28
C MET A 40 -11.70 5.56 2.51
N ARG A 41 -12.01 5.94 1.26
CA ARG A 41 -11.15 6.81 0.46
C ARG A 41 -10.98 8.18 1.10
N VAL A 42 -12.03 8.75 1.67
CA VAL A 42 -11.96 10.05 2.38
C VAL A 42 -11.06 9.94 3.62
N ASN A 43 -11.17 8.86 4.40
CA ASN A 43 -10.30 8.62 5.56
C ASN A 43 -8.83 8.41 5.19
N LEU A 44 -8.55 7.87 3.99
CA LEU A 44 -7.19 7.65 3.50
C LEU A 44 -6.58 8.88 2.82
N ALA A 45 -7.35 9.96 2.64
CA ALA A 45 -6.91 11.20 2.03
C ALA A 45 -6.61 12.33 3.05
N ASP A 46 -6.92 12.10 4.33
CA ASP A 46 -6.55 12.92 5.50
C ASP A 46 -5.25 12.39 6.12
#